data_AF-A0A7C5DZ16-F1
#
_entry.id   AF-A0A7C5DZ16-F1
#
_cell.length_a   1.000
_cell.length_b   1.000
_cell.length_c   1.000
_cell.angle_alpha   90.00
_cell.angle_beta   90.00
_cell.angle_gamma   90.00
#
_symmetry.space_group_name_H-M   'P 1'
#
loop_
_entity.id
_entity.type
_entity.pdbx_description
1 polymer ?
#
loop_
_entity_poly.entity_id
_entity_poly.type
_entity_poly.pdbx_seq_one_letter_code
_entity_poly.pdbx_strand_id
1 'polypeptide(L)'
;GTEEYTGAKVDILVGTLGKAFGVNGGYVVADQAVIDYFRETTPMYIYSNPITCSEAAAALKVLDILESEEGKKRLKHLRAMTGKFKEGLIALGYETLPGEHPVVPLLVRDTQKTAELVDYLTREGVLATGLNYPVVPKGDEEIRFQVNGDHTEADIEAVLKVLEQYRKERC
;
A
#
# COMPACT_ATOMS: atom_id res chain seq x y z
N GLY A 1 -5.30 -12.00 -0.82
CA GLY A 1 -3.83 -12.09 -0.87
C GLY A 1 -3.36 -12.63 -2.21
N THR A 2 -2.11 -13.08 -2.29
CA THR A 2 -1.52 -13.64 -3.52
C THR A 2 -2.24 -14.91 -3.98
N GLU A 3 -2.62 -15.80 -3.06
CA GLU A 3 -3.38 -17.01 -3.39
C GLU A 3 -4.73 -16.69 -4.03
N GLU A 4 -5.48 -15.74 -3.48
CA GLU A 4 -6.80 -15.37 -4.01
C GLU A 4 -6.70 -14.66 -5.36
N TYR A 5 -5.63 -13.89 -5.60
CA TYR A 5 -5.39 -13.25 -6.90
C TYR A 5 -4.92 -14.23 -7.97
N THR A 6 -4.05 -15.18 -7.60
CA THR A 6 -3.42 -16.11 -8.56
C THR A 6 -4.16 -17.44 -8.69
N GLY A 7 -5.06 -17.76 -7.77
CA GLY A 7 -5.66 -19.09 -7.63
C GLY A 7 -4.67 -20.17 -7.16
N ALA A 8 -3.44 -19.79 -6.79
CA ALA A 8 -2.43 -20.72 -6.30
C ALA A 8 -2.69 -21.09 -4.84
N LYS A 9 -2.18 -22.25 -4.44
CA LYS A 9 -2.07 -22.66 -3.03
C LYS A 9 -0.59 -22.68 -2.64
N VAL A 10 -0.21 -21.96 -1.59
CA VAL A 10 1.17 -21.89 -1.08
C VAL A 10 1.29 -22.65 0.23
N ASP A 11 2.48 -23.18 0.49
CA ASP A 11 2.75 -23.93 1.72
C ASP A 11 2.98 -23.01 2.95
N ILE A 12 3.49 -21.80 2.70
CA ILE A 12 3.85 -20.83 3.75
C ILE A 12 3.42 -19.43 3.31
N LEU A 13 2.55 -18.80 4.12
CA LEU A 13 2.19 -17.39 4.00
C LEU A 13 2.94 -16.58 5.04
N VAL A 14 3.54 -15.48 4.59
CA VAL A 14 4.19 -14.51 5.48
C VAL A 14 3.47 -13.18 5.36
N GLY A 15 3.06 -12.63 6.49
CA GLY A 15 2.30 -11.40 6.56
C GLY A 15 2.86 -10.40 7.58
N THR A 16 2.38 -9.17 7.48
CA THR A 16 2.73 -8.09 8.41
C THR A 16 1.47 -7.53 9.07
N LEU A 17 1.60 -7.16 10.34
CA LEU A 17 0.59 -6.39 11.06
C LEU A 17 0.84 -4.87 10.91
N GLY A 18 2.04 -4.47 10.48
CA GLY A 18 2.49 -3.07 10.39
C GLY A 18 1.91 -2.25 9.24
N LYS A 19 0.91 -2.76 8.52
CA LYS A 19 0.28 -2.07 7.38
C LYS A 19 -1.20 -1.87 7.64
N ALA A 20 -2.05 -2.64 6.95
CA ALA A 20 -3.51 -2.51 7.07
C ALA A 20 -4.04 -2.80 8.50
N PHE A 21 -3.27 -3.51 9.33
CA PHE A 21 -3.62 -3.80 10.73
C PHE A 21 -3.20 -2.69 11.70
N GLY A 22 -2.35 -1.74 11.28
CA GLY A 22 -2.02 -0.56 12.07
C GLY A 22 -1.23 -0.80 13.37
N VAL A 23 -0.61 -1.98 13.54
CA VAL A 23 0.14 -2.36 14.75
C VAL A 23 1.46 -3.05 14.42
N ASN A 24 2.39 -3.18 15.36
CA ASN A 24 3.65 -3.86 15.05
C ASN A 24 3.49 -5.38 14.96
N GLY A 25 4.37 -6.01 14.17
CA GLY A 25 4.51 -7.45 14.10
C GLY A 25 4.44 -8.03 12.69
N GLY A 26 4.74 -9.32 12.63
CA GLY A 26 4.61 -10.17 11.46
C GLY A 26 4.15 -11.55 11.89
N TYR A 27 3.66 -12.33 10.93
CA TYR A 27 3.15 -13.66 11.20
C TYR A 27 3.48 -14.60 10.05
N VAL A 28 3.50 -15.89 10.38
CA VAL A 28 3.64 -16.99 9.42
C VAL A 28 2.43 -17.90 9.58
N VAL A 29 1.81 -18.29 8.46
CA VAL A 29 0.77 -19.31 8.41
C VAL A 29 1.30 -20.46 7.56
N ALA A 30 1.31 -21.66 8.11
CA ALA A 30 1.77 -22.89 7.47
C ALA A 30 1.18 -24.09 8.21
N ASP A 31 1.45 -25.30 7.72
CA ASP A 31 1.11 -26.53 8.44
C ASP A 31 1.76 -26.59 9.82
N GLN A 32 1.09 -27.25 10.77
CA GLN A 32 1.52 -27.28 12.18
C GLN A 32 2.97 -27.77 12.35
N ALA A 33 3.38 -28.80 11.60
CA ALA A 33 4.75 -29.32 11.65
C ALA A 33 5.81 -28.26 11.26
N VAL A 34 5.47 -27.38 10.32
CA VAL A 34 6.34 -26.27 9.90
C VAL A 34 6.38 -25.18 10.98
N ILE A 35 5.22 -24.85 11.56
CA ILE A 35 5.14 -23.87 12.67
C ILE A 35 5.92 -24.35 13.90
N ASP A 36 5.77 -25.62 14.29
CA ASP A 36 6.50 -26.21 15.41
C ASP A 36 8.01 -26.18 15.14
N TYR A 37 8.44 -26.57 13.93
CA TYR A 37 9.84 -26.46 13.53
C TYR A 37 10.35 -25.02 13.64
N PHE A 38 9.62 -24.02 13.13
CA PHE A 38 10.05 -22.63 13.24
C PHE A 38 10.13 -22.11 14.67
N ARG A 39 9.19 -22.52 15.54
CA ARG A 39 9.22 -22.14 16.96
C ARG A 39 10.43 -22.70 17.70
N GLU A 40 10.86 -23.90 17.33
CA GLU A 40 12.01 -24.58 17.97
C GLU A 40 13.37 -24.22 17.34
N THR A 41 13.41 -23.73 16.11
CA THR A 41 14.67 -23.51 15.37
C THR A 41 15.00 -22.06 15.03
N THR A 42 14.03 -21.13 15.12
CA THR A 42 14.25 -19.75 14.69
C THR A 42 14.80 -18.89 15.83
N PRO A 43 16.07 -18.47 15.80
CA PRO A 43 16.65 -17.68 16.90
C PRO A 43 15.95 -16.33 17.09
N MET A 44 15.45 -15.72 16.00
CA MET A 44 14.71 -14.46 16.03
C MET A 44 13.30 -14.60 16.64
N TYR A 45 12.78 -15.82 16.77
CA TYR A 45 11.54 -16.08 17.50
C TYR A 45 11.85 -16.42 18.98
N ILE A 46 12.85 -17.28 19.21
CA ILE A 46 13.19 -17.80 20.54
C ILE A 46 13.81 -16.73 21.45
N TYR A 47 14.67 -15.87 20.88
CA TYR A 47 15.46 -14.90 21.64
C TYR A 47 15.00 -13.45 21.45
N SER A 48 13.74 -13.25 21.04
CA SER A 48 13.11 -11.93 20.90
C SER A 48 11.91 -11.80 21.83
N ASN A 49 11.64 -10.58 22.29
CA ASN A 49 10.42 -10.29 23.03
C ASN A 49 9.20 -10.45 22.09
N PRO A 50 8.07 -10.98 22.59
CA PRO A 50 6.84 -11.06 21.82
C PRO A 50 6.25 -9.65 21.57
N ILE A 51 5.34 -9.55 20.60
CA ILE A 51 4.48 -8.37 20.47
C ILE A 51 3.69 -8.14 21.76
N THR A 52 3.30 -6.89 22.02
CA THR A 52 2.54 -6.56 23.23
C THR A 52 1.13 -7.15 23.18
N CYS A 53 0.54 -7.42 24.36
CA CYS A 53 -0.84 -7.88 24.45
C CYS A 53 -1.83 -6.92 23.77
N SER A 54 -1.57 -5.61 23.83
CA SER A 54 -2.38 -4.59 23.15
C SER A 54 -2.31 -4.69 21.63
N GLU A 55 -1.14 -4.96 21.07
CA GLU A 55 -0.98 -5.13 19.62
C GLU A 55 -1.67 -6.40 19.14
N ALA A 56 -1.53 -7.49 19.88
CA ALA A 56 -2.23 -8.75 19.58
C ALA A 56 -3.76 -8.57 19.62
N ALA A 57 -4.28 -7.90 20.65
CA ALA A 57 -5.72 -7.63 20.78
C ALA A 57 -6.25 -6.72 19.67
N ALA A 58 -5.49 -5.66 19.31
CA ALA A 58 -5.85 -4.79 18.19
C ALA A 58 -5.83 -5.54 16.86
N ALA A 59 -4.84 -6.41 16.62
CA ALA A 59 -4.79 -7.22 15.41
C ALA A 59 -6.00 -8.16 15.28
N LEU A 60 -6.40 -8.82 16.38
CA LEU A 60 -7.63 -9.62 16.42
C LEU A 60 -8.86 -8.78 16.11
N LYS A 61 -8.95 -7.57 16.70
CA LYS A 61 -10.10 -6.69 16.47
C LYS A 61 -10.19 -6.22 15.01
N VAL A 62 -9.05 -5.99 14.36
CA VAL A 62 -9.01 -5.67 12.92
C VAL A 62 -9.60 -6.81 12.09
N LEU A 63 -9.30 -8.08 12.42
CA LEU A 63 -9.90 -9.23 11.73
C LEU A 63 -11.43 -9.24 11.88
N ASP A 64 -11.95 -9.05 13.10
CA ASP A 64 -13.40 -8.97 13.34
C ASP A 64 -14.05 -7.88 12.46
N ILE A 65 -13.40 -6.73 12.34
CA ILE A 65 -13.90 -5.61 11.54
C ILE A 65 -13.86 -5.98 10.06
N LEU A 66 -12.77 -6.56 9.56
CA LEU A 66 -12.61 -6.94 8.16
C LEU A 66 -13.63 -8.00 7.72
N GLU A 67 -13.98 -8.93 8.59
CA GLU A 67 -14.99 -9.97 8.32
C GLU A 67 -16.44 -9.44 8.37
N SER A 68 -16.65 -8.31 9.05
CA SER A 68 -17.97 -7.68 9.17
C SER A 68 -18.45 -7.02 7.87
N GLU A 69 -19.74 -6.69 7.81
CA GLU A 69 -20.31 -5.90 6.71
C GLU A 69 -19.71 -4.49 6.61
N GLU A 70 -19.25 -3.91 7.72
CA GLU A 70 -18.54 -2.64 7.71
C GLU A 70 -17.20 -2.78 6.98
N GLY A 71 -16.41 -3.81 7.30
CA GLY A 71 -15.14 -4.10 6.65
C GLY A 71 -15.31 -4.33 5.14
N LYS A 72 -16.30 -5.13 4.74
CA LYS A 72 -16.62 -5.35 3.33
C LYS A 72 -16.98 -4.05 2.59
N LYS A 73 -17.75 -3.16 3.22
CA LYS A 73 -18.07 -1.84 2.66
C LYS A 73 -16.82 -0.96 2.52
N ARG A 74 -15.96 -0.91 3.55
CA ARG A 74 -14.69 -0.18 3.51
C ARG A 74 -13.78 -0.68 2.38
N LEU A 75 -13.65 -1.99 2.21
CA LEU A 75 -12.86 -2.58 1.12
C LEU A 75 -13.44 -2.27 -0.26
N LYS A 76 -14.78 -2.27 -0.41
CA LYS A 76 -15.43 -1.87 -1.66
C LYS A 76 -15.17 -0.38 -1.98
N HIS A 77 -15.28 0.49 -0.97
CA HIS A 77 -14.99 1.91 -1.10
C HIS A 77 -13.53 2.16 -1.50
N LEU A 78 -12.58 1.54 -0.80
CA LEU A 78 -11.16 1.60 -1.13
C LEU A 78 -10.90 1.24 -2.60
N ARG A 79 -11.42 0.10 -3.07
CA ARG A 79 -11.26 -0.32 -4.48
C ARG A 79 -11.82 0.72 -5.46
N ALA A 80 -12.97 1.30 -5.15
CA ALA A 80 -13.58 2.34 -5.99
C ALA A 80 -12.71 3.61 -6.05
N MET A 81 -12.19 4.08 -4.91
CA MET A 81 -11.33 5.27 -4.87
C MET A 81 -9.98 5.03 -5.57
N THR A 82 -9.38 3.85 -5.35
CA THR A 82 -8.16 3.43 -6.06
C THR A 82 -8.38 3.41 -7.58
N GLY A 83 -9.52 2.86 -8.04
CA GLY A 83 -9.91 2.85 -9.45
C GLY A 83 -10.06 4.26 -10.02
N LYS A 84 -10.83 5.13 -9.35
CA LYS A 84 -11.03 6.53 -9.75
C LYS A 84 -9.71 7.28 -9.87
N PHE A 85 -8.83 7.15 -8.88
CA PHE A 85 -7.54 7.83 -8.90
C PHE A 85 -6.67 7.34 -10.07
N LYS A 86 -6.60 6.03 -10.27
CA LYS A 86 -5.86 5.42 -11.37
C LYS A 86 -6.37 5.86 -12.75
N GLU A 87 -7.68 5.81 -12.96
CA GLU A 87 -8.31 6.27 -14.20
C GLU A 87 -8.05 7.75 -14.44
N GLY A 88 -8.11 8.57 -13.38
CA GLY A 88 -7.76 9.98 -13.43
C GLY A 88 -6.32 10.23 -13.85
N LEU A 89 -5.34 9.49 -13.29
CA LEU A 89 -3.94 9.59 -13.72
C LEU A 89 -3.78 9.29 -15.22
N ILE A 90 -4.39 8.21 -15.70
CA ILE A 90 -4.34 7.80 -17.11
C ILE A 90 -5.00 8.86 -17.99
N ALA A 91 -6.15 9.39 -17.60
CA ALA A 91 -6.86 10.44 -18.35
C ALA A 91 -6.06 11.74 -18.44
N LEU A 92 -5.31 12.07 -17.39
CA LEU A 92 -4.35 13.18 -17.37
C LEU A 92 -3.06 12.87 -18.13
N GLY A 93 -2.92 11.68 -18.71
CA GLY A 93 -1.79 11.23 -19.50
C GLY A 93 -0.53 10.87 -18.70
N TYR A 94 -0.68 10.59 -17.41
CA TYR A 94 0.40 10.04 -16.59
C TYR A 94 0.54 8.53 -16.80
N GLU A 95 1.77 8.03 -16.62
CA GLU A 95 2.06 6.61 -16.66
C GLU A 95 1.83 5.99 -15.27
N THR A 96 1.18 4.82 -15.22
CA THR A 96 0.94 4.04 -14.00
C THR A 96 0.92 2.54 -14.33
N LEU A 97 1.09 1.67 -13.33
CA LEU A 97 1.07 0.23 -13.55
C LEU A 97 -0.35 -0.30 -13.82
N PRO A 98 -0.54 -1.24 -14.77
CA PRO A 98 -1.82 -1.90 -15.00
C PRO A 98 -2.19 -2.87 -13.85
N GLY A 99 -3.44 -3.33 -13.82
CA GLY A 99 -3.93 -4.31 -12.84
C GLY A 99 -4.58 -3.72 -11.57
N GLU A 100 -5.15 -4.61 -10.76
CA GLU A 100 -5.78 -4.27 -9.49
C GLU A 100 -4.76 -4.31 -8.36
N HIS A 101 -4.42 -3.15 -7.82
CA HIS A 101 -3.48 -3.04 -6.72
C HIS A 101 -3.82 -1.83 -5.84
N PRO A 102 -3.76 -1.93 -4.49
CA PRO A 102 -4.14 -0.84 -3.60
C PRO A 102 -3.17 0.36 -3.62
N VAL A 103 -1.96 0.15 -4.16
CA VAL A 103 -0.97 1.20 -4.42
C VAL A 103 -1.05 1.61 -5.89
N VAL A 104 -1.10 2.91 -6.15
CA VAL A 104 -1.16 3.48 -7.51
C VAL A 104 0.13 4.28 -7.76
N PRO A 105 1.16 3.66 -8.36
CA PRO A 105 2.39 4.38 -8.68
C PRO A 105 2.18 5.33 -9.85
N LEU A 106 2.64 6.57 -9.74
CA LEU A 106 2.79 7.50 -10.85
C LEU A 106 4.25 7.44 -11.31
N LEU A 107 4.50 6.84 -12.46
CA LEU A 107 5.84 6.62 -12.99
C LEU A 107 6.36 7.92 -13.61
N VAL A 108 7.47 8.43 -13.07
CA VAL A 108 8.10 9.71 -13.48
C VAL A 108 9.35 9.47 -14.31
N ARG A 109 10.04 8.34 -14.11
CA ARG A 109 11.18 7.85 -14.90
C ARG A 109 12.44 8.73 -14.83
N ASP A 110 12.47 9.69 -13.92
CA ASP A 110 13.57 10.63 -13.75
C ASP A 110 13.65 11.13 -12.31
N THR A 111 14.85 11.09 -11.72
CA THR A 111 15.08 11.45 -10.31
C THR A 111 14.79 12.92 -10.03
N GLN A 112 15.24 13.83 -10.90
CA GLN A 112 15.09 15.27 -10.65
C GLN A 112 13.61 15.68 -10.79
N LYS A 113 12.94 15.21 -11.84
CA LYS A 113 11.49 15.45 -12.03
C LYS A 113 10.67 14.87 -10.88
N THR A 114 11.07 13.72 -10.34
CA THR A 114 10.40 13.12 -9.18
C THR A 114 10.51 14.02 -7.95
N ALA A 115 11.70 14.55 -7.66
CA ALA A 115 11.90 15.50 -6.57
C ALA A 115 11.09 16.79 -6.78
N GLU A 116 11.13 17.37 -7.98
CA GLU A 116 10.38 18.58 -8.32
C GLU A 116 8.86 18.39 -8.17
N LEU A 117 8.34 17.22 -8.56
CA LEU A 117 6.92 16.91 -8.42
C LEU A 117 6.54 16.69 -6.95
N VAL A 118 7.37 16.03 -6.15
CA VAL A 118 7.15 15.90 -4.70
C VAL A 118 7.13 17.27 -4.01
N ASP A 119 8.06 18.16 -4.36
CA ASP A 119 8.11 19.51 -3.83
C ASP A 119 6.89 20.35 -4.25
N TYR A 120 6.42 20.16 -5.49
CA TYR A 120 5.20 20.80 -5.96
C TYR A 120 3.96 20.30 -5.20
N LEU A 121 3.79 18.97 -5.11
CA LEU A 121 2.68 18.36 -4.36
C LEU A 121 2.66 18.83 -2.90
N THR A 122 3.83 18.87 -2.25
CA THR A 122 3.96 19.32 -0.86
C THR A 122 3.51 20.78 -0.69
N ARG A 123 3.90 21.67 -1.62
CA ARG A 123 3.48 23.09 -1.59
C ARG A 123 1.97 23.26 -1.79
N GLU A 124 1.36 22.40 -2.60
CA GLU A 124 -0.08 22.35 -2.83
C GLU A 124 -0.85 21.57 -1.73
N GLY A 125 -0.17 21.19 -0.64
CA GLY A 125 -0.79 20.52 0.51
C GLY A 125 -0.98 19.01 0.36
N VAL A 126 -0.40 18.39 -0.67
CA VAL A 126 -0.45 16.94 -0.91
C VAL A 126 0.86 16.29 -0.44
N LEU A 127 0.79 15.55 0.66
CA LEU A 127 1.93 14.75 1.12
C LEU A 127 2.05 13.47 0.29
N ALA A 128 3.07 13.40 -0.57
CA ALA A 128 3.38 12.23 -1.37
C ALA A 128 4.88 11.90 -1.31
N THR A 129 5.23 10.63 -1.42
CA THR A 129 6.63 10.17 -1.37
C THR A 129 7.07 9.72 -2.75
N GLY A 130 8.11 10.37 -3.26
CA GLY A 130 8.86 9.91 -4.43
C GLY A 130 9.82 8.78 -4.05
N LEU A 131 9.89 7.76 -4.89
CA LEU A 131 10.83 6.65 -4.78
C LEU A 131 11.89 6.80 -5.86
N ASN A 132 13.15 6.72 -5.44
CA ASN A 132 14.33 6.79 -6.30
C ASN A 132 15.28 5.63 -5.98
N TYR A 133 16.32 5.45 -6.78
CA TYR A 133 17.40 4.51 -6.47
C TYR A 133 17.98 4.76 -5.06
N PRO A 134 18.22 3.72 -4.23
CA PRO A 134 18.16 2.27 -4.53
C PRO A 134 16.81 1.60 -4.24
N VAL A 135 15.77 2.35 -3.88
CA VAL A 135 14.44 1.78 -3.55
C VAL A 135 13.75 1.23 -4.79
N VAL A 136 13.90 1.94 -5.92
CA VAL A 136 13.48 1.49 -7.26
C VAL A 136 14.68 1.51 -8.21
N PRO A 137 14.72 0.69 -9.26
CA PRO A 137 15.75 0.76 -10.29
C PRO A 137 15.85 2.16 -10.92
N LYS A 138 17.03 2.51 -11.44
CA LYS A 138 17.20 3.76 -12.19
C LYS A 138 16.32 3.74 -13.43
N GLY A 139 15.58 4.82 -13.69
CA GLY A 139 14.59 4.89 -14.75
C GLY A 139 13.20 4.38 -14.35
N ASP A 140 13.03 3.83 -13.15
CA ASP A 140 11.74 3.45 -12.57
C ASP A 140 11.32 4.41 -11.44
N GLU A 141 11.86 5.63 -11.40
CA GLU A 141 11.48 6.63 -10.40
C GLU A 141 9.99 6.93 -10.47
N GLU A 142 9.34 6.97 -9.32
CA GLU A 142 7.88 7.03 -9.22
C GLU A 142 7.41 7.77 -7.98
N ILE A 143 6.19 8.28 -8.01
CA ILE A 143 5.48 8.69 -6.79
C ILE A 143 4.55 7.56 -6.37
N ARG A 144 4.77 7.03 -5.17
CA ARG A 144 4.01 5.90 -4.64
C ARG A 144 2.77 6.38 -3.88
N PHE A 145 1.67 6.63 -4.59
CA PHE A 145 0.40 6.96 -3.93
C PHE A 145 -0.24 5.71 -3.31
N GLN A 146 -0.75 5.89 -2.09
CA GLN A 146 -1.44 4.85 -1.33
C GLN A 146 -2.84 5.35 -0.98
N VAL A 147 -3.82 4.98 -1.79
CA VAL A 147 -5.22 5.28 -1.47
C VAL A 147 -5.63 4.40 -0.29
N ASN A 148 -6.32 4.96 0.69
CA ASN A 148 -6.81 4.24 1.86
C ASN A 148 -8.33 4.35 1.98
N GLY A 149 -8.91 3.62 2.95
CA GLY A 149 -10.36 3.52 3.12
C GLY A 149 -11.05 4.78 3.62
N ASP A 150 -10.30 5.81 4.04
CA ASP A 150 -10.85 7.07 4.54
C ASP A 150 -10.82 8.18 3.49
N HIS A 151 -10.05 8.03 2.40
CA HIS A 151 -10.07 8.99 1.30
C HIS A 151 -11.45 9.05 0.63
N THR A 152 -11.91 10.26 0.38
CA THR A 152 -13.18 10.57 -0.28
C THR A 152 -12.96 10.88 -1.76
N GLU A 153 -14.06 10.95 -2.52
CA GLU A 153 -14.00 11.37 -3.93
C GLU A 153 -13.41 12.77 -4.08
N ALA A 154 -13.74 13.68 -3.16
CA ALA A 154 -13.19 15.03 -3.14
C ALA A 154 -11.67 15.05 -2.92
N ASP A 155 -11.13 14.16 -2.07
CA ASP A 155 -9.69 14.04 -1.88
C ASP A 155 -9.00 13.55 -3.16
N ILE A 156 -9.59 12.56 -3.85
CA ILE A 156 -9.08 12.05 -5.12
C ILE A 156 -9.09 13.16 -6.19
N GLU A 157 -10.20 13.86 -6.34
CA GLU A 157 -10.34 14.97 -7.30
C GLU A 157 -9.37 16.11 -7.01
N ALA A 158 -9.15 16.44 -5.74
CA ALA A 158 -8.20 17.48 -5.33
C ALA A 158 -6.78 17.16 -5.79
N VAL A 159 -6.30 15.93 -5.55
CA VAL A 159 -4.95 15.51 -5.97
C VAL A 159 -4.84 15.47 -7.49
N LEU A 160 -5.85 14.95 -8.20
CA LEU A 160 -5.86 14.92 -9.66
C LEU A 160 -5.80 16.34 -10.26
N LYS A 161 -6.51 17.29 -9.67
CA LYS A 161 -6.48 18.70 -10.11
C LYS A 161 -5.10 19.34 -9.92
N VAL A 162 -4.43 19.06 -8.80
CA VAL A 162 -3.06 19.52 -8.55
C VAL A 162 -2.11 18.95 -9.59
N LEU A 163 -2.23 17.66 -9.92
CA LEU A 163 -1.42 17.01 -10.94
C LEU A 163 -1.71 17.55 -12.35
N GLU A 164 -2.97 17.81 -12.68
CA GLU A 164 -3.34 18.45 -13.95
C GLU A 164 -2.68 19.83 -14.09
N GLN A 165 -2.73 20.64 -13.03
CA GLN A 165 -2.12 21.96 -13.01
C GLN A 165 -0.59 21.89 -13.17
N TYR A 166 0.07 20.97 -12.46
CA TYR A 166 1.51 20.73 -12.61
C TYR A 166 1.91 20.45 -14.06
N ARG A 167 1.13 19.63 -14.78
CA ARG A 167 1.38 19.36 -16.21
C ARG A 167 1.21 20.59 -17.08
N LYS A 168 0.13 21.35 -16.89
CA LYS A 168 -0.17 22.56 -17.68
C LYS A 168 0.92 23.62 -17.59
N GLU A 169 1.62 23.70 -16.46
CA GLU A 169 2.72 24.66 -16.25
C GLU A 169 4.04 24.25 -16.93
N ARG A 170 4.16 22.98 -17.37
CA ARG A 170 5.42 22.38 -17.85
C ARG A 170 5.31 21.76 -19.25
N CYS A 171 4.12 21.76 -19.84
CA CYS A 171 3.86 21.42 -21.24
C CYS A 171 3.77 22.71 -22.06
#